data_AF-A0A4Z0RMQ0-F1
#
_entry.id   AF-A0A4Z0RMQ0-F1
#
_cell.length_a   1.000
_cell.length_b   1.000
_cell.length_c   1.000
_cell.angle_alpha   90.00
_cell.angle_beta   90.00
_cell.angle_gamma   90.00
#
_symmetry.space_group_name_H-M   'P 1'
#
loop_
_entity.id
_entity.type
_entity.pdbx_description
1 polymer ?
#
loop_
_entity_poly.entity_id
_entity_poly.type
_entity_poly.pdbx_seq_one_letter_code
_entity_poly.pdbx_strand_id
1 'polypeptide(L)'
;MTQMIAERINEIRKNKNVSVQTIVDNGISKSKYFAFIRGERDLAISDLQILMDVLTISFAELVVDTDVVQAPFTLNLLRARDLTLTELEVYQKALWEKYQRTQLVAYFQYNLAFQYLIAHKQEVDCKPFVTAIYEELKDYQLFTFFEIQLFSIIADKLTPKRFYRMYEIFTKSIGIFAGYMPMPIYLTILRIHYYALVHLMRPTLKSLPTMLFVLDAIINQPARPSNVELFMLRQFAKMLKSYYIENSPAAERQFAEWIAVAVKRGSQEVRMTYDTMSFPGLWQALTMKRHHMKHDAPSMFSTTYDDLPKAEMPDSFGVALRYLIKGKHINSSELTQYGVTRSKLYRIIHQEVAIRLEDLFDMMRYLRLLPADLTVFFQVNPNSKAKNRFAAFDVNPYDYQTVAEQALAEYGRTGNHADYETALEFQVYVNQQLSDFDPTSIIQIDLAKTITEYLLHLDEWHEAEHRLVTYSFVDLDNVDLIIKRLGIADEYMHNRQVFRAPISSVLNNAEFVLLKYLLEDNREAFDRILKIAEGEVQRDPRIFTFATWRWRLDVYRVYQMFFDYPEVGLAAFEDFVCDYQHLTGNQLFKNERNFIADTLRHHFNLITGIAQMQNDSLDE
;
A
#
# COMPACT_ATOMS: atom_id res chain seq x y z
N MET A 1 23.59 0.67 14.96
CA MET A 1 23.40 0.87 16.41
C MET A 1 21.98 1.41 16.54
N THR A 2 21.10 0.77 17.29
CA THR A 2 19.66 1.13 17.24
C THR A 2 19.40 2.38 18.06
N GLN A 3 18.66 3.33 17.48
CA GLN A 3 18.43 4.66 18.04
C GLN A 3 17.20 4.68 18.95
N MET A 4 17.18 5.54 19.97
CA MET A 4 15.97 5.74 20.78
C MET A 4 14.92 6.53 20.01
N ILE A 5 13.63 6.22 20.19
CA ILE A 5 12.56 6.92 19.48
C ILE A 5 12.53 8.45 19.74
N ALA A 6 12.91 8.90 20.94
CA ALA A 6 13.03 10.33 21.25
C ALA A 6 14.15 11.02 20.45
N GLU A 7 15.29 10.35 20.26
CA GLU A 7 16.38 10.84 19.43
C GLU A 7 15.95 10.91 17.97
N ARG A 8 15.32 9.84 17.44
CA ARG A 8 14.80 9.76 16.07
C ARG A 8 13.76 10.84 15.79
N ILE A 9 12.82 11.10 16.71
CA ILE A 9 11.84 12.20 16.60
C ILE A 9 12.52 13.57 16.53
N ASN A 10 13.56 13.83 17.31
CA ASN A 10 14.29 15.10 17.28
C ASN A 10 15.23 15.23 16.07
N GLU A 11 15.74 14.11 15.55
CA GLU A 11 16.48 14.05 14.29
C GLU A 11 15.56 14.39 13.11
N ILE A 12 14.46 13.65 12.89
CA ILE A 12 13.48 13.93 11.83
C ILE A 12 12.99 15.39 11.92
N ARG A 13 12.74 15.91 13.13
CA ARG A 13 12.38 17.31 13.33
C ARG A 13 13.44 18.29 12.83
N LYS A 14 14.73 18.01 13.05
CA LYS A 14 15.82 18.85 12.52
C LYS A 14 15.92 18.71 11.00
N ASN A 15 15.90 17.47 10.49
CA ASN A 15 16.07 17.18 9.08
C ASN A 15 14.92 17.77 8.24
N LYS A 16 13.69 17.76 8.76
CA LYS A 16 12.53 18.45 8.13
C LYS A 16 12.42 19.94 8.47
N ASN A 17 13.43 20.52 9.13
CA ASN A 17 13.48 21.92 9.58
C ASN A 17 12.26 22.41 10.40
N VAL A 18 11.54 21.49 11.02
CA VAL A 18 10.34 21.77 11.83
C VAL A 18 10.75 22.51 13.11
N SER A 19 10.21 23.71 13.31
CA SER A 19 10.50 24.50 14.50
C SER A 19 9.84 23.90 15.74
N VAL A 20 10.42 24.12 16.93
CA VAL A 20 9.76 23.75 18.19
C VAL A 20 8.50 24.61 18.43
N GLN A 21 8.40 25.79 17.80
CA GLN A 21 7.20 26.61 17.88
C GLN A 21 6.03 25.97 17.12
N THR A 22 6.27 25.42 15.92
CA THR A 22 5.30 24.62 15.16
C THR A 22 4.71 23.49 16.02
N ILE A 23 5.54 22.78 16.78
CA ILE A 23 5.10 21.72 17.71
C ILE A 23 4.22 22.27 18.85
N VAL A 24 4.49 23.49 19.32
CA VAL A 24 3.68 24.19 20.33
C VAL A 24 2.35 24.64 19.76
N ASP A 25 2.34 25.20 18.56
CA ASP A 25 1.14 25.71 17.88
C ASP A 25 0.17 24.58 17.49
N ASN A 26 0.70 23.36 17.30
CA ASN A 26 -0.06 22.13 17.11
C ASN A 26 -0.40 21.40 18.44
N GLY A 27 -0.13 22.01 19.61
CA GLY A 27 -0.69 21.59 20.91
C GLY A 27 0.29 20.97 21.92
N ILE A 28 1.56 20.75 21.59
CA ILE A 28 2.55 20.16 22.50
C ILE A 28 3.44 21.24 23.10
N SER A 29 3.22 21.61 24.36
CA SER A 29 3.99 22.67 25.02
C SER A 29 5.51 22.42 25.02
N LYS A 30 6.28 23.50 24.85
CA LYS A 30 7.75 23.48 24.73
C LYS A 30 8.44 22.69 25.86
N SER A 31 7.96 22.86 27.10
CA SER A 31 8.46 22.13 28.28
C SER A 31 8.21 20.62 28.17
N LYS A 32 7.02 20.23 27.70
CA LYS A 32 6.64 18.82 27.51
C LYS A 32 7.46 18.15 26.41
N TYR A 33 7.65 18.82 25.27
CA TYR A 33 8.50 18.33 24.19
C TYR A 33 9.94 18.11 24.67
N PHE A 34 10.59 19.12 25.27
CA PHE A 34 11.97 18.98 25.70
C PHE A 34 12.18 18.01 26.87
N ALA A 35 11.21 17.85 27.77
CA ALA A 35 11.28 16.82 28.81
C ALA A 35 11.27 15.41 28.19
N PHE A 36 10.50 15.19 27.13
CA PHE A 36 10.53 13.92 26.37
C PHE A 36 11.87 13.70 25.65
N ILE A 37 12.39 14.72 24.94
CA ILE A 37 13.69 14.60 24.24
C ILE A 37 14.85 14.32 25.21
N ARG A 38 14.76 14.72 26.48
CA ARG A 38 15.75 14.40 27.52
C ARG A 38 15.49 13.09 28.28
N GLY A 39 14.43 12.35 27.96
CA GLY A 39 14.02 11.14 28.69
C GLY A 39 13.46 11.40 30.10
N GLU A 40 13.13 12.66 30.43
CA GLU A 40 12.58 13.05 31.75
C GLU A 40 11.07 12.78 31.86
N ARG A 41 10.37 12.61 30.73
CA ARG A 41 8.92 12.44 30.69
C ARG A 41 8.46 11.73 29.43
N ASP A 42 7.66 10.69 29.58
CA ASP A 42 7.06 10.02 28.42
C ASP A 42 5.82 10.75 27.84
N LEU A 43 5.64 10.68 26.52
CA LEU A 43 4.53 11.28 25.77
C LEU A 43 3.25 10.45 25.89
N ALA A 44 2.10 11.10 25.64
CA ALA A 44 0.86 10.36 25.41
C ALA A 44 0.72 9.98 23.92
N ILE A 45 -0.07 8.96 23.61
CA ILE A 45 -0.38 8.57 22.22
C ILE A 45 -0.94 9.74 21.39
N SER A 46 -1.76 10.61 22.00
CA SER A 46 -2.27 11.81 21.34
C SER A 46 -1.16 12.80 20.96
N ASP A 47 -0.09 12.88 21.74
CA ASP A 47 1.07 13.70 21.41
C ASP A 47 1.91 13.06 20.30
N LEU A 48 2.03 11.72 20.30
CA LEU A 48 2.70 11.00 19.22
C LEU A 48 1.99 11.21 17.87
N GLN A 49 0.65 11.18 17.87
CA GLN A 49 -0.16 11.48 16.67
C GLN A 49 0.15 12.90 16.15
N ILE A 50 0.12 13.91 17.02
CA ILE A 50 0.45 15.29 16.66
C ILE A 50 1.88 15.38 16.09
N LEU A 51 2.86 14.70 16.69
CA LEU A 51 4.22 14.66 16.16
C LEU A 51 4.32 13.94 14.81
N MET A 52 3.62 12.82 14.61
CA MET A 52 3.58 12.12 13.31
C MET A 52 2.94 12.95 12.19
N ASP A 53 1.97 13.80 12.53
CA ASP A 53 1.39 14.74 11.59
C ASP A 53 2.33 15.91 11.29
N VAL A 54 2.86 16.58 12.33
CA VAL A 54 3.80 17.71 12.18
C VAL A 54 5.11 17.30 11.50
N LEU A 55 5.58 16.06 11.70
CA LEU A 55 6.78 15.48 11.07
C LEU A 55 6.47 14.68 9.79
N THR A 56 5.23 14.74 9.31
CA THR A 56 4.79 14.15 8.03
C THR A 56 5.26 12.69 7.82
N ILE A 57 5.18 11.86 8.87
CA ILE A 57 5.72 10.49 8.91
C ILE A 57 4.67 9.47 9.36
N SER A 58 4.74 8.23 8.87
CA SER A 58 3.92 7.12 9.39
C SER A 58 4.55 6.44 10.62
N PHE A 59 3.75 5.77 11.45
CA PHE A 59 4.30 5.07 12.62
C PHE A 59 5.27 3.95 12.23
N ALA A 60 5.01 3.25 11.13
CA ALA A 60 5.89 2.19 10.64
C ALA A 60 7.26 2.73 10.21
N GLU A 61 7.32 3.88 9.52
CA GLU A 61 8.57 4.55 9.18
C GLU A 61 9.29 5.11 10.41
N LEU A 62 8.54 5.63 11.39
CA LEU A 62 9.12 6.19 12.61
C LEU A 62 9.88 5.13 13.43
N VAL A 63 9.35 3.90 13.52
CA VAL A 63 9.90 2.89 14.44
C VAL A 63 10.84 1.86 13.81
N VAL A 64 10.91 1.77 12.47
CA VAL A 64 11.64 0.70 11.74
C VAL A 64 13.13 0.59 12.12
N ASP A 65 13.79 1.72 12.37
CA ASP A 65 15.21 1.80 12.76
C ASP A 65 15.44 2.09 14.26
N THR A 66 14.37 2.02 15.07
CA THR A 66 14.43 2.31 16.51
C THR A 66 14.50 1.05 17.37
N ASP A 67 14.97 1.19 18.61
CA ASP A 67 15.13 0.10 19.57
C ASP A 67 13.80 -0.54 20.04
N VAL A 68 12.69 0.14 19.78
CA VAL A 68 11.32 -0.16 20.17
C VAL A 68 10.79 -1.50 19.62
N VAL A 69 10.84 -1.66 18.28
CA VAL A 69 10.34 -2.86 17.60
C VAL A 69 11.52 -3.57 16.96
N GLN A 70 11.97 -4.64 17.61
CA GLN A 70 13.13 -5.41 17.16
C GLN A 70 12.72 -6.56 16.25
N ALA A 71 13.66 -7.01 15.42
CA ALA A 71 13.52 -8.27 14.72
C ALA A 71 13.24 -9.42 15.72
N PRO A 72 12.36 -10.38 15.38
CA PRO A 72 11.75 -10.56 14.06
C PRO A 72 10.40 -9.83 13.83
N PHE A 73 9.94 -8.95 14.72
CA PHE A 73 8.63 -8.27 14.55
C PHE A 73 8.65 -7.19 13.46
N THR A 74 9.82 -6.69 13.08
CA THR A 74 10.03 -5.84 11.88
C THR A 74 10.12 -6.64 10.58
N LEU A 75 10.25 -7.97 10.64
CA LEU A 75 10.36 -8.82 9.46
C LEU A 75 8.98 -9.20 8.94
N ASN A 76 8.82 -9.13 7.62
CA ASN A 76 7.72 -9.81 6.95
C ASN A 76 7.97 -11.33 6.98
N LEU A 77 7.04 -12.12 7.53
CA LEU A 77 7.23 -13.56 7.73
C LEU A 77 7.32 -14.37 6.43
N LEU A 78 6.82 -13.84 5.30
CA LEU A 78 7.09 -14.46 4.00
C LEU A 78 8.56 -14.21 3.63
N ARG A 79 9.03 -12.95 3.67
CA ARG A 79 10.45 -12.62 3.39
C ARG A 79 11.44 -13.31 4.33
N ALA A 80 11.02 -13.69 5.54
CA ALA A 80 11.83 -14.49 6.45
C ALA A 80 12.25 -15.86 5.87
N ARG A 81 11.61 -16.38 4.81
CA ARG A 81 12.06 -17.59 4.08
C ARG A 81 13.43 -17.42 3.41
N ASP A 82 13.81 -16.19 3.05
CA ASP A 82 15.10 -15.87 2.42
C ASP A 82 16.27 -16.04 3.41
N LEU A 83 16.03 -15.80 4.71
CA LEU A 83 17.01 -15.94 5.79
C LEU A 83 17.63 -17.35 5.81
N THR A 84 18.93 -17.44 6.03
CA THR A 84 19.65 -18.71 6.19
C THR A 84 19.08 -19.53 7.35
N LEU A 85 19.35 -20.85 7.34
CA LEU A 85 18.93 -21.74 8.43
C LEU A 85 19.43 -21.23 9.79
N THR A 86 20.69 -20.78 9.87
CA THR A 86 21.30 -20.25 11.09
C THR A 86 20.62 -18.96 11.57
N GLU A 87 20.25 -18.04 10.68
CA GLU A 87 19.50 -16.82 11.05
C GLU A 87 18.10 -17.17 11.59
N LEU A 88 17.41 -18.12 10.94
CA LEU A 88 16.11 -18.62 11.42
C LEU A 88 16.23 -19.25 12.82
N GLU A 89 17.26 -20.06 13.07
CA GLU A 89 17.54 -20.69 14.37
C GLU A 89 17.86 -19.65 15.46
N VAL A 90 18.63 -18.60 15.13
CA VAL A 90 18.92 -17.49 16.05
C VAL A 90 17.63 -16.76 16.45
N TYR A 91 16.78 -16.41 15.50
CA TYR A 91 15.49 -15.77 15.79
C TYR A 91 14.54 -16.70 16.55
N GLN A 92 14.46 -17.98 16.17
CA GLN A 92 13.66 -19.00 16.87
C GLN A 92 14.07 -19.06 18.35
N LYS A 93 15.37 -19.18 18.63
CA LYS A 93 15.89 -19.28 19.99
C LYS A 93 15.62 -18.02 20.80
N ALA A 94 15.87 -16.84 20.22
CA ALA A 94 15.61 -15.56 20.88
C ALA A 94 14.12 -15.36 21.22
N LEU A 95 13.22 -15.78 20.33
CA LEU A 95 11.77 -15.78 20.57
C LEU A 95 11.40 -16.77 21.70
N TRP A 96 11.97 -17.97 21.71
CA TRP A 96 11.70 -18.95 22.76
C TRP A 96 12.18 -18.46 24.14
N GLU A 97 13.38 -17.90 24.23
CA GLU A 97 13.90 -17.30 25.47
C GLU A 97 13.04 -16.13 25.96
N LYS A 98 12.60 -15.24 25.04
CA LYS A 98 11.67 -14.16 25.38
C LYS A 98 10.31 -14.71 25.85
N TYR A 99 9.77 -15.76 25.20
CA TYR A 99 8.55 -16.42 25.64
C TYR A 99 8.70 -17.04 27.04
N GLN A 100 9.76 -17.82 27.29
CA GLN A 100 9.99 -18.44 28.60
C GLN A 100 10.05 -17.42 29.73
N ARG A 101 10.68 -16.24 29.50
CA ARG A 101 10.78 -15.17 30.50
C ARG A 101 9.50 -14.35 30.70
N THR A 102 8.67 -14.18 29.66
CA THR A 102 7.54 -13.21 29.67
C THR A 102 6.16 -13.85 29.55
N GLN A 103 6.08 -15.11 29.11
CA GLN A 103 4.87 -15.86 28.76
C GLN A 103 3.97 -15.15 27.72
N LEU A 104 4.48 -14.14 26.99
CA LEU A 104 3.70 -13.42 25.98
C LEU A 104 3.46 -14.28 24.72
N VAL A 105 2.19 -14.56 24.45
CA VAL A 105 1.69 -15.38 23.34
C VAL A 105 2.27 -14.96 21.98
N ALA A 106 2.51 -13.66 21.73
CA ALA A 106 3.10 -13.19 20.48
C ALA A 106 4.51 -13.79 20.22
N TYR A 107 5.35 -13.96 21.25
CA TYR A 107 6.65 -14.62 21.10
C TYR A 107 6.48 -16.12 20.81
N PHE A 108 5.50 -16.78 21.42
CA PHE A 108 5.19 -18.19 21.15
C PHE A 108 4.72 -18.41 19.71
N GLN A 109 3.77 -17.60 19.24
CA GLN A 109 3.22 -17.72 17.89
C GLN A 109 4.25 -17.43 16.80
N TYR A 110 5.10 -16.41 16.98
CA TYR A 110 6.25 -16.21 16.11
C TYR A 110 7.30 -17.33 16.26
N ASN A 111 7.52 -17.90 17.45
CA ASN A 111 8.41 -19.04 17.60
C ASN A 111 7.91 -20.26 16.79
N LEU A 112 6.61 -20.56 16.81
CA LEU A 112 6.00 -21.58 15.95
C LEU A 112 6.18 -21.27 14.45
N ALA A 113 6.04 -20.01 14.05
CA ALA A 113 6.29 -19.59 12.67
C ALA A 113 7.74 -19.85 12.24
N PHE A 114 8.73 -19.52 13.08
CA PHE A 114 10.13 -19.79 12.81
C PHE A 114 10.47 -21.28 12.87
N GLN A 115 9.84 -22.07 13.75
CA GLN A 115 9.95 -23.54 13.72
C GLN A 115 9.41 -24.12 12.41
N TYR A 116 8.27 -23.62 11.90
CA TYR A 116 7.75 -23.98 10.57
C TYR A 116 8.74 -23.59 9.45
N LEU A 117 9.34 -22.39 9.50
CA LEU A 117 10.31 -21.95 8.48
C LEU A 117 11.58 -22.81 8.47
N ILE A 118 12.11 -23.16 9.65
CA ILE A 118 13.23 -24.09 9.82
C ILE A 118 12.86 -25.46 9.23
N ALA A 119 11.73 -26.03 9.65
CA ALA A 119 11.27 -27.33 9.17
C ALA A 119 11.08 -27.37 7.65
N HIS A 120 10.52 -26.29 7.08
CA HIS A 120 10.34 -26.13 5.64
C HIS A 120 11.68 -26.06 4.90
N LYS A 121 12.66 -25.30 5.43
CA LYS A 121 14.00 -25.14 4.83
C LYS A 121 14.88 -26.38 4.98
N GLN A 122 14.58 -27.25 5.94
CA GLN A 122 15.19 -28.57 6.13
C GLN A 122 14.43 -29.71 5.41
N GLU A 123 13.35 -29.41 4.70
CA GLU A 123 12.49 -30.39 4.01
C GLU A 123 11.87 -31.47 4.92
N VAL A 124 11.68 -31.18 6.22
CA VAL A 124 11.07 -32.10 7.20
C VAL A 124 9.57 -31.83 7.42
N ASP A 125 8.87 -32.73 8.12
CA ASP A 125 7.41 -32.64 8.30
C ASP A 125 6.99 -31.36 9.04
N CYS A 126 6.37 -30.45 8.30
CA CYS A 126 5.84 -29.19 8.79
C CYS A 126 4.47 -29.33 9.50
N LYS A 127 3.79 -30.48 9.38
CA LYS A 127 2.41 -30.70 9.87
C LYS A 127 2.20 -30.43 11.37
N PRO A 128 3.15 -30.71 12.29
CA PRO A 128 3.01 -30.35 13.69
C PRO A 128 2.90 -28.82 13.87
N PHE A 129 3.79 -28.05 13.26
CA PHE A 129 3.82 -26.59 13.36
C PHE A 129 2.63 -25.94 12.64
N VAL A 130 2.26 -26.43 11.46
CA VAL A 130 1.03 -26.02 10.75
C VAL A 130 -0.22 -26.25 11.60
N THR A 131 -0.27 -27.36 12.34
CA THR A 131 -1.39 -27.63 13.25
C THR A 131 -1.35 -26.71 14.46
N ALA A 132 -0.20 -26.52 15.11
CA ALA A 132 -0.06 -25.62 16.25
C ALA A 132 -0.49 -24.19 15.91
N ILE A 133 0.00 -23.61 14.80
CA ILE A 133 -0.39 -22.27 14.35
C ILE A 133 -1.89 -22.19 14.02
N TYR A 134 -2.47 -23.24 13.43
CA TYR A 134 -3.93 -23.27 13.20
C TYR A 134 -4.73 -23.28 14.52
N GLU A 135 -4.35 -24.11 15.48
CA GLU A 135 -5.10 -24.22 16.76
C GLU A 135 -4.98 -22.93 17.60
N GLU A 136 -3.89 -22.17 17.47
CA GLU A 136 -3.70 -20.84 18.08
C GLU A 136 -4.63 -19.74 17.49
N LEU A 137 -5.02 -19.85 16.22
CA LEU A 137 -5.70 -18.78 15.47
C LEU A 137 -7.19 -19.04 15.20
N LYS A 138 -7.61 -20.32 15.12
CA LYS A 138 -8.95 -20.76 14.66
C LYS A 138 -10.15 -20.18 15.43
N ASP A 139 -9.93 -19.76 16.68
CA ASP A 139 -10.97 -19.35 17.62
C ASP A 139 -11.09 -17.82 17.69
N TYR A 140 -10.13 -17.07 17.13
CA TYR A 140 -10.21 -15.60 17.09
C TYR A 140 -11.41 -15.16 16.22
N GLN A 141 -11.94 -14.00 16.56
CA GLN A 141 -13.01 -13.32 15.83
C GLN A 141 -12.47 -12.18 14.95
N LEU A 142 -11.16 -11.93 15.01
CA LEU A 142 -10.47 -10.85 14.33
C LEU A 142 -8.96 -11.17 14.16
N PHE A 143 -8.41 -10.83 13.01
CA PHE A 143 -6.98 -10.82 12.72
C PHE A 143 -6.49 -9.39 12.48
N THR A 144 -5.32 -9.06 13.00
CA THR A 144 -4.54 -7.89 12.54
C THR A 144 -3.45 -8.38 11.58
N PHE A 145 -2.56 -7.51 11.10
CA PHE A 145 -1.53 -7.92 10.15
C PHE A 145 -0.65 -9.05 10.71
N PHE A 146 -0.43 -9.06 12.02
CA PHE A 146 0.20 -10.15 12.76
C PHE A 146 -0.37 -11.54 12.43
N GLU A 147 -1.67 -11.77 12.67
CA GLU A 147 -2.28 -13.07 12.39
C GLU A 147 -2.48 -13.31 10.89
N ILE A 148 -2.66 -12.25 10.09
CA ILE A 148 -2.74 -12.36 8.62
C ILE A 148 -1.43 -12.94 8.05
N GLN A 149 -0.26 -12.54 8.58
CA GLN A 149 1.02 -13.14 8.20
C GLN A 149 1.13 -14.61 8.64
N LEU A 150 0.75 -14.93 9.88
CA LEU A 150 0.77 -16.31 10.41
C LEU A 150 -0.16 -17.24 9.63
N PHE A 151 -1.39 -16.80 9.32
CA PHE A 151 -2.31 -17.53 8.47
C PHE A 151 -1.73 -17.74 7.07
N SER A 152 -1.16 -16.69 6.47
CA SER A 152 -0.56 -16.79 5.14
C SER A 152 0.51 -17.87 5.10
N ILE A 153 1.54 -17.83 5.96
CA ILE A 153 2.68 -18.76 5.84
C ILE A 153 2.29 -20.24 5.83
N ILE A 154 1.18 -20.64 6.47
CA ILE A 154 0.67 -22.02 6.49
C ILE A 154 -0.44 -22.32 5.47
N ALA A 155 -0.96 -21.32 4.75
CA ALA A 155 -2.18 -21.38 3.94
C ALA A 155 -2.25 -22.59 2.98
N ASP A 156 -1.12 -22.91 2.33
CA ASP A 156 -1.00 -23.98 1.34
C ASP A 156 -1.10 -25.38 1.95
N LYS A 157 -0.61 -25.55 3.19
CA LYS A 157 -0.56 -26.83 3.91
C LYS A 157 -1.86 -27.22 4.60
N LEU A 158 -2.86 -26.33 4.64
CA LEU A 158 -4.12 -26.58 5.32
C LEU A 158 -5.03 -27.57 4.57
N THR A 159 -6.03 -28.09 5.28
CA THR A 159 -7.21 -28.72 4.66
C THR A 159 -8.25 -27.64 4.36
N PRO A 160 -9.15 -27.81 3.37
CA PRO A 160 -10.16 -26.79 3.04
C PRO A 160 -10.99 -26.35 4.23
N LYS A 161 -11.39 -27.27 5.13
CA LYS A 161 -12.13 -26.94 6.36
C LYS A 161 -11.33 -26.03 7.30
N ARG A 162 -10.04 -26.30 7.50
CA ARG A 162 -9.17 -25.46 8.35
C ARG A 162 -8.86 -24.11 7.67
N PHE A 163 -8.64 -24.11 6.36
CA PHE A 163 -8.39 -22.90 5.60
C PHE A 163 -9.60 -21.96 5.63
N TYR A 164 -10.80 -22.42 5.26
CA TYR A 164 -11.97 -21.53 5.17
C TYR A 164 -12.43 -20.99 6.52
N ARG A 165 -12.21 -21.73 7.61
CA ARG A 165 -12.40 -21.19 8.96
C ARG A 165 -11.55 -19.94 9.23
N MET A 166 -10.28 -19.95 8.84
CA MET A 166 -9.41 -18.76 8.99
C MET A 166 -9.66 -17.71 7.91
N TYR A 167 -10.04 -18.12 6.69
CA TYR A 167 -10.43 -17.21 5.62
C TYR A 167 -11.66 -16.37 5.99
N GLU A 168 -12.65 -16.94 6.70
CA GLU A 168 -13.80 -16.19 7.24
C GLU A 168 -13.37 -15.05 8.18
N ILE A 169 -12.47 -15.37 9.12
CA ILE A 169 -11.92 -14.40 10.08
C ILE A 169 -11.13 -13.33 9.32
N PHE A 170 -10.30 -13.72 8.36
CA PHE A 170 -9.56 -12.81 7.48
C PHE A 170 -10.49 -11.88 6.67
N THR A 171 -11.51 -12.42 5.97
CA THR A 171 -12.46 -11.65 5.16
C THR A 171 -13.26 -10.66 6.00
N LYS A 172 -13.62 -11.02 7.24
CA LYS A 172 -14.19 -10.08 8.20
C LYS A 172 -13.19 -8.99 8.57
N SER A 173 -11.95 -9.36 8.87
CA SER A 173 -10.95 -8.46 9.44
C SER A 173 -10.40 -7.44 8.44
N ILE A 174 -10.46 -7.74 7.14
CA ILE A 174 -9.74 -6.96 6.13
C ILE A 174 -10.28 -5.54 5.91
N GLY A 175 -11.51 -5.27 6.34
CA GLY A 175 -12.09 -3.92 6.36
C GLY A 175 -11.30 -2.92 7.22
N ILE A 176 -10.57 -3.39 8.24
CA ILE A 176 -9.63 -2.55 9.04
C ILE A 176 -8.63 -1.83 8.13
N PHE A 177 -8.18 -2.49 7.06
CA PHE A 177 -7.12 -2.01 6.16
C PHE A 177 -7.67 -1.27 4.93
N ALA A 178 -8.99 -0.96 4.90
CA ALA A 178 -9.60 -0.18 3.82
C ALA A 178 -8.95 1.20 3.69
N GLY A 179 -8.82 1.90 4.84
CA GLY A 179 -8.23 3.23 4.93
C GLY A 179 -6.72 3.28 4.72
N TYR A 180 -5.98 2.21 5.07
CA TYR A 180 -4.53 2.09 4.80
C TYR A 180 -4.07 0.63 4.63
N MET A 181 -3.37 0.37 3.52
CA MET A 181 -2.82 -0.94 3.18
C MET A 181 -1.34 -0.81 2.78
N PRO A 182 -0.39 -1.11 3.69
CA PRO A 182 1.04 -1.27 3.39
C PRO A 182 1.33 -2.37 2.38
N MET A 183 2.44 -2.23 1.63
CA MET A 183 2.93 -3.23 0.67
C MET A 183 3.10 -4.63 1.30
N PRO A 184 3.62 -4.80 2.53
CA PRO A 184 3.63 -6.09 3.22
C PRO A 184 2.24 -6.75 3.36
N ILE A 185 1.21 -5.95 3.65
CA ILE A 185 -0.16 -6.46 3.81
C ILE A 185 -0.75 -6.82 2.44
N TYR A 186 -0.58 -5.93 1.45
CA TYR A 186 -1.02 -6.13 0.07
C TYR A 186 -0.61 -7.48 -0.53
N LEU A 187 0.69 -7.81 -0.44
CA LEU A 187 1.22 -9.09 -0.94
C LEU A 187 0.66 -10.29 -0.18
N THR A 188 0.38 -10.12 1.11
CA THR A 188 -0.12 -11.20 1.98
C THR A 188 -1.60 -11.48 1.71
N ILE A 189 -2.38 -10.44 1.40
CA ILE A 189 -3.78 -10.52 0.93
C ILE A 189 -3.87 -11.29 -0.39
N LEU A 190 -3.10 -10.88 -1.42
CA LEU A 190 -3.08 -11.55 -2.72
C LEU A 190 -2.82 -13.05 -2.57
N ARG A 191 -1.83 -13.39 -1.74
CA ARG A 191 -1.45 -14.77 -1.45
C ARG A 191 -2.58 -15.56 -0.76
N ILE A 192 -3.28 -14.97 0.21
CA ILE A 192 -4.41 -15.62 0.88
C ILE A 192 -5.57 -15.86 -0.09
N HIS A 193 -5.93 -14.90 -0.95
CA HIS A 193 -6.97 -15.09 -1.96
C HIS A 193 -6.59 -16.11 -3.03
N TYR A 194 -5.33 -16.12 -3.49
CA TYR A 194 -4.82 -17.16 -4.37
C TYR A 194 -5.01 -18.55 -3.75
N TYR A 195 -4.63 -18.73 -2.48
CA TYR A 195 -4.84 -20.01 -1.79
C TYR A 195 -6.32 -20.35 -1.57
N ALA A 196 -7.20 -19.37 -1.40
CA ALA A 196 -8.64 -19.63 -1.37
C ALA A 196 -9.11 -20.25 -2.70
N LEU A 197 -8.72 -19.69 -3.84
CA LEU A 197 -9.03 -20.25 -5.16
C LEU A 197 -8.41 -21.65 -5.36
N VAL A 198 -7.17 -21.88 -4.92
CA VAL A 198 -6.52 -23.21 -4.95
C VAL A 198 -7.26 -24.23 -4.07
N HIS A 199 -7.80 -23.83 -2.92
CA HIS A 199 -8.64 -24.71 -2.09
C HIS A 199 -10.00 -25.01 -2.76
N LEU A 200 -10.57 -24.07 -3.53
CA LEU A 200 -11.76 -24.32 -4.35
C LEU A 200 -11.49 -25.37 -5.43
N MET A 201 -10.28 -25.47 -5.97
CA MET A 201 -9.91 -26.47 -6.98
C MET A 201 -9.97 -27.92 -6.47
N ARG A 202 -9.79 -28.18 -5.15
CA ARG A 202 -9.67 -29.55 -4.62
C ARG A 202 -10.93 -30.41 -4.90
N PRO A 203 -10.83 -31.65 -5.41
CA PRO A 203 -12.00 -32.46 -5.82
C PRO A 203 -13.02 -32.76 -4.71
N THR A 204 -12.60 -32.71 -3.45
CA THR A 204 -13.45 -32.93 -2.27
C THR A 204 -14.39 -31.76 -1.97
N LEU A 205 -14.09 -30.55 -2.44
CA LEU A 205 -14.94 -29.38 -2.23
C LEU A 205 -15.95 -29.23 -3.38
N LYS A 206 -17.24 -29.32 -3.06
CA LYS A 206 -18.35 -29.29 -4.05
C LYS A 206 -19.48 -28.31 -3.71
N SER A 207 -19.27 -27.40 -2.75
CA SER A 207 -20.29 -26.43 -2.32
C SER A 207 -20.25 -25.17 -3.16
N LEU A 208 -21.32 -24.91 -3.93
CA LEU A 208 -21.47 -23.64 -4.66
C LEU A 208 -21.56 -22.44 -3.69
N PRO A 209 -22.27 -22.49 -2.55
CA PRO A 209 -22.21 -21.43 -1.53
C PRO A 209 -20.78 -21.08 -1.09
N THR A 210 -19.90 -22.07 -0.95
CA THR A 210 -18.48 -21.83 -0.61
C THR A 210 -17.72 -21.12 -1.74
N MET A 211 -17.97 -21.50 -3.00
CA MET A 211 -17.41 -20.83 -4.18
C MET A 211 -17.84 -19.35 -4.23
N LEU A 212 -19.15 -19.10 -4.12
CA LEU A 212 -19.71 -17.74 -4.20
C LEU A 212 -19.17 -16.83 -3.09
N PHE A 213 -19.13 -17.30 -1.84
CA PHE A 213 -18.53 -16.53 -0.75
C PHE A 213 -17.08 -16.11 -1.03
N VAL A 214 -16.25 -17.02 -1.56
CA VAL A 214 -14.84 -16.70 -1.89
C VAL A 214 -14.76 -15.68 -3.02
N LEU A 215 -15.58 -15.83 -4.07
CA LEU A 215 -15.64 -14.87 -5.17
C LEU A 215 -16.11 -13.50 -4.68
N ASP A 216 -17.14 -13.43 -3.85
CA ASP A 216 -17.65 -12.17 -3.29
C ASP A 216 -16.67 -11.52 -2.31
N ALA A 217 -15.93 -12.31 -1.53
CA ALA A 217 -14.82 -11.82 -0.73
C ALA A 217 -13.69 -11.21 -1.58
N ILE A 218 -13.40 -11.78 -2.75
CA ILE A 218 -12.39 -11.24 -3.67
C ILE A 218 -12.92 -9.97 -4.36
N ILE A 219 -14.15 -9.99 -4.91
CA ILE A 219 -14.75 -8.88 -5.67
C ILE A 219 -14.75 -7.58 -4.87
N ASN A 220 -15.00 -7.65 -3.56
CA ASN A 220 -15.14 -6.49 -2.69
C ASN A 220 -13.83 -6.00 -2.03
N GLN A 221 -12.72 -6.75 -2.11
CA GLN A 221 -11.40 -6.40 -1.55
C GLN A 221 -11.46 -5.98 -0.05
N PRO A 222 -10.95 -4.80 0.38
CA PRO A 222 -10.62 -3.54 -0.35
C PRO A 222 -9.30 -3.48 -1.15
N ALA A 223 -9.03 -2.34 -1.83
CA ALA A 223 -7.81 -2.05 -2.62
C ALA A 223 -7.73 -0.54 -2.96
N ARG A 224 -6.54 -0.03 -3.31
CA ARG A 224 -6.27 1.36 -3.73
C ARG A 224 -5.73 1.39 -5.18
N PRO A 225 -5.79 2.52 -5.93
CA PRO A 225 -5.47 2.55 -7.37
C PRO A 225 -4.13 1.92 -7.79
N SER A 226 -3.08 2.01 -6.96
CA SER A 226 -1.77 1.39 -7.20
C SER A 226 -1.73 -0.14 -7.01
N ASN A 227 -2.78 -0.75 -6.46
CA ASN A 227 -2.91 -2.20 -6.25
C ASN A 227 -3.49 -2.91 -7.48
N VAL A 228 -2.83 -2.76 -8.64
CA VAL A 228 -3.31 -3.24 -9.95
C VAL A 228 -3.66 -4.74 -9.92
N GLU A 229 -2.84 -5.59 -9.33
CA GLU A 229 -3.07 -7.04 -9.31
C GLU A 229 -4.31 -7.44 -8.49
N LEU A 230 -4.68 -6.65 -7.46
CA LEU A 230 -5.96 -6.86 -6.76
C LEU A 230 -7.15 -6.48 -7.63
N PHE A 231 -7.09 -5.42 -8.42
CA PHE A 231 -8.17 -5.08 -9.36
C PHE A 231 -8.33 -6.13 -10.46
N MET A 232 -7.22 -6.61 -11.03
CA MET A 232 -7.25 -7.74 -11.97
C MET A 232 -7.90 -8.98 -11.34
N LEU A 233 -7.52 -9.32 -10.11
CA LEU A 233 -8.11 -10.45 -9.37
C LEU A 233 -9.62 -10.25 -9.08
N ARG A 234 -10.08 -9.01 -8.86
CA ARG A 234 -11.52 -8.69 -8.76
C ARG A 234 -12.25 -8.94 -10.07
N GLN A 235 -11.75 -8.46 -11.21
CA GLN A 235 -12.42 -8.68 -12.50
C GLN A 235 -12.45 -10.16 -12.85
N PHE A 236 -11.35 -10.88 -12.60
CA PHE A 236 -11.30 -12.34 -12.70
C PHE A 236 -12.39 -13.02 -11.86
N ALA A 237 -12.57 -12.62 -10.60
CA ALA A 237 -13.60 -13.16 -9.72
C ALA A 237 -15.03 -12.80 -10.18
N LYS A 238 -15.26 -11.61 -10.73
CA LYS A 238 -16.55 -11.25 -11.36
C LYS A 238 -16.87 -12.16 -12.54
N MET A 239 -15.94 -12.33 -13.48
CA MET A 239 -16.13 -13.23 -14.64
C MET A 239 -16.41 -14.67 -14.20
N LEU A 240 -15.70 -15.18 -13.18
CA LEU A 240 -16.00 -16.48 -12.59
C LEU A 240 -17.40 -16.54 -11.96
N LYS A 241 -17.83 -15.49 -11.23
CA LYS A 241 -19.18 -15.43 -10.64
C LYS A 241 -20.25 -15.46 -11.74
N SER A 242 -20.12 -14.62 -12.76
CA SER A 242 -21.02 -14.61 -13.92
C SER A 242 -21.04 -15.95 -14.67
N TYR A 243 -19.89 -16.62 -14.80
CA TYR A 243 -19.80 -17.97 -15.38
C TYR A 243 -20.64 -19.00 -14.59
N TYR A 244 -20.60 -18.91 -13.25
CA TYR A 244 -21.27 -19.84 -12.36
C TYR A 244 -22.78 -19.62 -12.27
N ILE A 245 -23.25 -18.37 -12.11
CA ILE A 245 -24.64 -18.05 -11.74
C ILE A 245 -25.44 -17.20 -12.75
N GLU A 246 -24.81 -16.61 -13.77
CA GLU A 246 -25.50 -15.71 -14.72
C GLU A 246 -25.55 -16.29 -16.14
N ASN A 247 -24.48 -16.11 -16.92
CA ASN A 247 -24.42 -16.49 -18.34
C ASN A 247 -23.02 -16.96 -18.71
N SER A 248 -22.85 -18.26 -18.84
CA SER A 248 -21.54 -18.90 -18.97
C SER A 248 -20.89 -18.72 -20.34
N PRO A 249 -21.59 -18.89 -21.48
CA PRO A 249 -21.04 -18.55 -22.78
C PRO A 249 -20.73 -17.04 -22.98
N ALA A 250 -21.37 -16.16 -22.20
CA ALA A 250 -20.97 -14.75 -22.14
C ALA A 250 -19.69 -14.57 -21.33
N ALA A 251 -19.62 -15.13 -20.12
CA ALA A 251 -18.45 -15.03 -19.26
C ALA A 251 -17.19 -15.72 -19.83
N GLU A 252 -17.33 -16.82 -20.58
CA GLU A 252 -16.22 -17.45 -21.31
C GLU A 252 -15.65 -16.54 -22.39
N ARG A 253 -16.49 -15.82 -23.15
CA ARG A 253 -16.05 -14.83 -24.14
C ARG A 253 -15.40 -13.64 -23.48
N GLN A 254 -16.00 -13.11 -22.41
CA GLN A 254 -15.43 -12.02 -21.62
C GLN A 254 -14.04 -12.40 -21.06
N PHE A 255 -13.88 -13.62 -20.56
CA PHE A 255 -12.57 -14.10 -20.11
C PHE A 255 -11.57 -14.27 -21.27
N ALA A 256 -12.01 -14.75 -22.43
CA ALA A 256 -11.15 -14.87 -23.61
C ALA A 256 -10.66 -13.50 -24.12
N GLU A 257 -11.51 -12.49 -24.11
CA GLU A 257 -11.17 -11.09 -24.43
C GLU A 257 -10.22 -10.51 -23.38
N TRP A 258 -10.54 -10.66 -22.09
CA TRP A 258 -9.72 -10.18 -20.97
C TRP A 258 -8.33 -10.83 -20.94
N ILE A 259 -8.23 -12.13 -21.19
CA ILE A 259 -6.94 -12.83 -21.17
C ILE A 259 -6.08 -12.52 -22.39
N ALA A 260 -6.69 -12.23 -23.55
CA ALA A 260 -5.95 -11.74 -24.71
C ALA A 260 -5.24 -10.41 -24.42
N VAL A 261 -5.96 -9.47 -23.79
CA VAL A 261 -5.37 -8.20 -23.30
C VAL A 261 -4.32 -8.45 -22.22
N ALA A 262 -4.56 -9.38 -21.30
CA ALA A 262 -3.60 -9.69 -20.24
C ALA A 262 -2.30 -10.27 -20.82
N VAL A 263 -2.37 -11.12 -21.85
CA VAL A 263 -1.19 -11.63 -22.57
C VAL A 263 -0.47 -10.52 -23.32
N LYS A 264 -1.20 -9.65 -24.04
CA LYS A 264 -0.66 -8.45 -24.72
C LYS A 264 0.14 -7.55 -23.77
N ARG A 265 -0.32 -7.41 -22.51
CA ARG A 265 0.31 -6.61 -21.46
C ARG A 265 1.16 -7.42 -20.45
N GLY A 266 1.50 -8.68 -20.77
CA GLY A 266 2.37 -9.55 -19.98
C GLY A 266 1.87 -9.85 -18.55
N SER A 267 0.58 -9.70 -18.27
CA SER A 267 -0.06 -9.70 -16.95
C SER A 267 -1.00 -10.88 -16.73
N GLN A 268 -0.95 -11.91 -17.58
CA GLN A 268 -1.68 -13.17 -17.42
C GLN A 268 -1.27 -13.97 -16.15
N GLU A 269 -0.16 -13.57 -15.53
CA GLU A 269 0.35 -14.11 -14.26
C GLU A 269 0.65 -12.98 -13.26
N VAL A 270 0.30 -13.21 -11.99
CA VAL A 270 0.69 -12.37 -10.86
C VAL A 270 1.79 -13.08 -10.06
N ARG A 271 2.97 -12.46 -10.00
CA ARG A 271 4.12 -12.96 -9.23
C ARG A 271 4.07 -12.40 -7.81
N MET A 272 3.99 -13.29 -6.83
CA MET A 272 4.15 -13.02 -5.41
C MET A 272 5.50 -13.57 -4.94
N THR A 273 5.95 -13.24 -3.73
CA THR A 273 7.33 -13.51 -3.26
C THR A 273 7.80 -14.97 -3.43
N TYR A 274 6.91 -15.96 -3.32
CA TYR A 274 7.22 -17.38 -3.54
C TYR A 274 6.15 -18.14 -4.33
N ASP A 275 5.19 -17.44 -4.93
CA ASP A 275 4.00 -18.03 -5.53
C ASP A 275 3.70 -17.31 -6.85
N THR A 276 3.23 -18.03 -7.87
CA THR A 276 2.76 -17.43 -9.12
C THR A 276 1.30 -17.83 -9.34
N MET A 277 0.43 -16.83 -9.44
CA MET A 277 -0.98 -17.02 -9.73
C MET A 277 -1.21 -16.87 -11.23
N SER A 278 -1.57 -17.95 -11.91
CA SER A 278 -1.89 -17.98 -13.34
C SER A 278 -3.40 -17.85 -13.56
N PHE A 279 -3.85 -16.75 -14.17
CA PHE A 279 -5.28 -16.55 -14.48
C PHE A 279 -5.84 -17.63 -15.44
N PRO A 280 -5.15 -18.04 -16.53
CA PRO A 280 -5.60 -19.15 -17.38
C PRO A 280 -5.73 -20.48 -16.61
N GLY A 281 -4.72 -20.81 -15.79
CA GLY A 281 -4.70 -22.06 -15.03
C GLY A 281 -5.82 -22.11 -13.98
N LEU A 282 -6.06 -21.01 -13.27
CA LEU A 282 -7.19 -20.87 -12.34
C LEU A 282 -8.53 -20.95 -13.08
N TRP A 283 -8.69 -20.25 -14.21
CA TRP A 283 -9.93 -20.29 -15.00
C TRP A 283 -10.27 -21.72 -15.42
N GLN A 284 -9.33 -22.41 -16.07
CA GLN A 284 -9.52 -23.78 -16.53
C GLN A 284 -9.89 -24.70 -15.35
N ALA A 285 -9.10 -24.68 -14.27
CA ALA A 285 -9.32 -25.57 -13.14
C ALA A 285 -10.64 -25.29 -12.40
N LEU A 286 -11.06 -24.02 -12.28
CA LEU A 286 -12.29 -23.65 -11.57
C LEU A 286 -13.54 -23.84 -12.43
N THR A 287 -13.50 -23.55 -13.73
CA THR A 287 -14.67 -23.74 -14.63
C THR A 287 -14.98 -25.22 -14.84
N MET A 288 -13.97 -26.09 -14.97
CA MET A 288 -14.13 -27.55 -15.04
C MET A 288 -14.92 -28.14 -13.86
N LYS A 289 -14.92 -27.49 -12.68
CA LYS A 289 -15.66 -28.00 -11.52
C LYS A 289 -17.16 -27.78 -11.60
N ARG A 290 -17.66 -26.94 -12.51
CA ARG A 290 -19.04 -26.43 -12.44
C ARG A 290 -20.10 -27.54 -12.40
N HIS A 291 -19.97 -28.56 -13.25
CA HIS A 291 -20.88 -29.72 -13.26
C HIS A 291 -20.77 -30.64 -12.03
N HIS A 292 -19.82 -30.39 -11.13
CA HIS A 292 -19.63 -31.10 -9.88
C HIS A 292 -20.00 -30.26 -8.65
N MET A 293 -20.33 -28.98 -8.83
CA MET A 293 -20.76 -28.10 -7.76
C MET A 293 -22.25 -28.32 -7.45
N LYS A 294 -22.59 -28.26 -6.17
CA LYS A 294 -23.91 -28.48 -5.62
C LYS A 294 -24.45 -27.18 -5.01
N HIS A 295 -25.66 -26.81 -5.40
CA HIS A 295 -26.35 -25.62 -4.89
C HIS A 295 -26.82 -25.80 -3.43
N ASP A 296 -27.19 -27.02 -3.06
CA ASP A 296 -27.71 -27.45 -1.75
C ASP A 296 -26.61 -27.87 -0.76
N ALA A 297 -25.35 -28.01 -1.21
CA ALA A 297 -24.27 -28.47 -0.35
C ALA A 297 -23.85 -27.38 0.67
N PRO A 298 -23.74 -27.74 1.97
CA PRO A 298 -23.48 -26.78 3.04
C PRO A 298 -22.20 -25.98 2.78
N SER A 299 -22.26 -24.69 3.12
CA SER A 299 -21.10 -23.82 3.06
C SER A 299 -20.02 -24.26 4.05
N MET A 300 -18.74 -24.02 3.73
CA MET A 300 -17.66 -24.07 4.71
C MET A 300 -17.63 -22.85 5.64
N PHE A 301 -18.43 -21.83 5.31
CA PHE A 301 -18.61 -20.59 6.07
C PHE A 301 -19.84 -20.67 7.00
N SER A 302 -19.78 -19.96 8.12
CA SER A 302 -20.85 -19.87 9.12
C SER A 302 -22.01 -18.98 8.68
N THR A 303 -21.79 -18.11 7.69
CA THR A 303 -22.77 -17.14 7.19
C THR A 303 -22.51 -16.82 5.70
N THR A 304 -23.37 -16.01 5.07
CA THR A 304 -23.17 -15.52 3.69
C THR A 304 -22.10 -14.41 3.65
N TYR A 305 -21.65 -13.99 2.47
CA TYR A 305 -20.70 -12.87 2.41
C TYR A 305 -21.36 -11.56 2.87
N ASP A 306 -22.62 -11.32 2.49
CA ASP A 306 -23.34 -10.07 2.78
C ASP A 306 -23.68 -9.96 4.28
N ASP A 307 -24.05 -11.10 4.90
CA ASP A 307 -24.33 -11.20 6.34
C ASP A 307 -23.05 -11.28 7.21
N LEU A 308 -21.85 -11.36 6.62
CA LEU A 308 -20.60 -11.40 7.37
C LEU A 308 -20.27 -9.99 7.89
N PRO A 309 -20.27 -9.75 9.22
CA PRO A 309 -20.00 -8.43 9.78
C PRO A 309 -18.56 -8.03 9.47
N LYS A 310 -18.39 -6.93 8.72
CA LYS A 310 -17.06 -6.39 8.41
C LYS A 310 -16.47 -5.74 9.66
N ALA A 311 -15.16 -5.88 9.84
CA ALA A 311 -14.43 -5.16 10.87
C ALA A 311 -14.04 -3.79 10.33
N GLU A 312 -14.34 -2.75 11.10
CA GLU A 312 -13.91 -1.38 10.87
C GLU A 312 -13.00 -0.97 12.03
N MET A 313 -11.93 -0.23 11.74
CA MET A 313 -11.03 0.24 12.79
C MET A 313 -11.68 1.44 13.51
N PRO A 314 -11.93 1.38 14.83
CA PRO A 314 -12.64 2.45 15.53
C PRO A 314 -11.84 3.75 15.66
N ASP A 315 -12.55 4.86 15.57
CA ASP A 315 -12.06 6.25 15.65
C ASP A 315 -11.23 6.62 16.91
N SER A 316 -11.29 5.82 17.97
CA SER A 316 -10.64 6.06 19.26
C SER A 316 -9.84 4.85 19.73
N PHE A 317 -8.65 5.09 20.30
CA PHE A 317 -7.73 4.01 20.66
C PHE A 317 -8.33 3.12 21.76
N GLY A 318 -9.07 3.70 22.71
CA GLY A 318 -9.76 2.96 23.76
C GLY A 318 -10.88 2.03 23.24
N VAL A 319 -11.56 2.39 22.14
CA VAL A 319 -12.55 1.50 21.48
C VAL A 319 -11.83 0.43 20.67
N ALA A 320 -10.81 0.81 19.87
CA ALA A 320 -9.99 -0.14 19.12
C ALA A 320 -9.37 -1.21 20.03
N LEU A 321 -8.84 -0.80 21.18
CA LEU A 321 -8.30 -1.69 22.21
C LEU A 321 -9.35 -2.69 22.74
N ARG A 322 -10.55 -2.23 23.11
CA ARG A 322 -11.65 -3.13 23.52
C ARG A 322 -12.03 -4.12 22.42
N TYR A 323 -12.07 -3.65 21.19
CA TYR A 323 -12.42 -4.45 20.01
C TYR A 323 -11.37 -5.54 19.76
N LEU A 324 -10.08 -5.19 19.80
CA LEU A 324 -8.95 -6.13 19.69
C LEU A 324 -8.94 -7.17 20.81
N ILE A 325 -9.07 -6.75 22.08
CA ILE A 325 -9.08 -7.65 23.24
C ILE A 325 -10.23 -8.66 23.13
N LYS A 326 -11.44 -8.19 22.81
CA LYS A 326 -12.61 -9.06 22.61
C LYS A 326 -12.43 -9.98 21.40
N GLY A 327 -11.89 -9.45 20.30
CA GLY A 327 -11.71 -10.15 19.04
C GLY A 327 -10.67 -11.28 19.11
N LYS A 328 -9.60 -11.10 19.88
CA LYS A 328 -8.51 -12.08 20.06
C LYS A 328 -8.64 -12.92 21.34
N HIS A 329 -9.80 -12.87 22.01
CA HIS A 329 -10.11 -13.58 23.26
C HIS A 329 -9.06 -13.42 24.38
N ILE A 330 -8.48 -12.24 24.44
CA ILE A 330 -7.38 -11.89 25.34
C ILE A 330 -7.90 -11.82 26.79
N ASN A 331 -7.35 -12.67 27.66
CA ASN A 331 -7.90 -12.91 29.00
C ASN A 331 -7.22 -12.10 30.12
N SER A 332 -7.87 -12.04 31.30
CA SER A 332 -7.36 -11.24 32.42
C SER A 332 -6.12 -11.77 33.12
N SER A 333 -5.78 -13.05 32.94
CA SER A 333 -4.52 -13.65 33.43
C SER A 333 -3.33 -13.14 32.63
N GLU A 334 -3.42 -13.15 31.29
CA GLU A 334 -2.42 -12.56 30.40
C GLU A 334 -2.20 -11.07 30.72
N LEU A 335 -3.28 -10.29 30.98
CA LEU A 335 -3.18 -8.88 31.39
C LEU A 335 -2.39 -8.71 32.71
N THR A 336 -2.67 -9.59 33.67
CA THR A 336 -2.14 -9.46 35.05
C THR A 336 -0.68 -9.89 35.14
N GLN A 337 -0.26 -10.91 34.39
CA GLN A 337 1.14 -11.34 34.29
C GLN A 337 2.07 -10.22 33.80
N TYR A 338 1.54 -9.27 33.03
CA TYR A 338 2.26 -8.14 32.50
C TYR A 338 2.33 -6.92 33.45
N GLY A 339 1.73 -6.99 34.65
CA GLY A 339 1.66 -5.84 35.56
C GLY A 339 0.70 -4.72 35.12
N VAL A 340 0.00 -4.90 34.00
CA VAL A 340 -1.12 -4.03 33.60
C VAL A 340 -2.31 -4.36 34.51
N THR A 341 -2.41 -3.60 35.60
CA THR A 341 -3.52 -3.73 36.54
C THR A 341 -4.86 -3.47 35.84
N ARG A 342 -5.94 -4.07 36.36
CA ARG A 342 -7.30 -3.80 35.85
C ARG A 342 -7.64 -2.31 35.86
N SER A 343 -7.11 -1.53 36.81
CA SER A 343 -7.29 -0.07 36.85
C SER A 343 -6.45 0.67 35.80
N LYS A 344 -5.22 0.24 35.51
CA LYS A 344 -4.40 0.78 34.40
C LYS A 344 -5.09 0.51 33.06
N LEU A 345 -5.53 -0.73 32.81
CA LEU A 345 -6.28 -1.05 31.60
C LEU A 345 -7.60 -0.26 31.51
N TYR A 346 -8.37 -0.15 32.59
CA TYR A 346 -9.59 0.65 32.62
C TYR A 346 -9.32 2.11 32.26
N ARG A 347 -8.25 2.72 32.79
CA ARG A 347 -7.83 4.08 32.41
C ARG A 347 -7.46 4.16 30.93
N ILE A 348 -6.62 3.25 30.42
CA ILE A 348 -6.26 3.20 28.98
C ILE A 348 -7.51 3.08 28.09
N ILE A 349 -8.49 2.28 28.49
CA ILE A 349 -9.73 2.01 27.76
C ILE A 349 -10.75 3.17 27.81
N HIS A 350 -10.72 4.02 28.85
CA HIS A 350 -11.72 5.07 29.11
C HIS A 350 -11.15 6.50 29.18
N GLN A 351 -9.83 6.68 29.13
CA GLN A 351 -9.12 7.96 29.26
C GLN A 351 -7.93 7.98 28.29
N GLU A 352 -8.12 8.48 27.06
CA GLU A 352 -7.08 8.41 26.01
C GLU A 352 -5.76 9.12 26.40
N VAL A 353 -5.86 10.19 27.19
CA VAL A 353 -4.71 10.96 27.72
C VAL A 353 -3.83 10.13 28.68
N ALA A 354 -4.30 8.97 29.14
CA ALA A 354 -3.57 8.10 30.06
C ALA A 354 -2.56 7.17 29.37
N ILE A 355 -2.63 6.98 28.05
CA ILE A 355 -1.81 6.00 27.36
C ILE A 355 -0.45 6.59 27.00
N ARG A 356 0.61 6.04 27.61
CA ARG A 356 2.01 6.42 27.42
C ARG A 356 2.65 5.67 26.24
N LEU A 357 3.78 6.15 25.74
CA LEU A 357 4.49 5.57 24.60
C LEU A 357 5.14 4.23 24.96
N GLU A 358 5.74 4.14 26.15
CA GLU A 358 6.22 2.87 26.72
C GLU A 358 5.08 1.84 26.81
N ASP A 359 3.93 2.26 27.36
CA ASP A 359 2.72 1.44 27.46
C ASP A 359 2.20 0.97 26.08
N LEU A 360 2.34 1.79 25.04
CA LEU A 360 1.93 1.43 23.68
C LEU A 360 2.72 0.25 23.15
N PHE A 361 4.05 0.26 23.27
CA PHE A 361 4.92 -0.77 22.70
C PHE A 361 4.75 -2.12 23.38
N ASP A 362 4.49 -2.09 24.67
CA ASP A 362 4.14 -3.27 25.46
C ASP A 362 2.75 -3.80 25.08
N MET A 363 1.77 -2.90 24.94
CA MET A 363 0.45 -3.26 24.39
C MET A 363 0.52 -3.81 22.96
N MET A 364 1.43 -3.36 22.11
CA MET A 364 1.58 -3.94 20.76
C MET A 364 1.91 -5.43 20.84
N ARG A 365 2.89 -5.81 21.65
CA ARG A 365 3.29 -7.23 21.84
C ARG A 365 2.15 -8.04 22.46
N TYR A 366 1.43 -7.43 23.40
CA TYR A 366 0.29 -8.03 24.08
C TYR A 366 -0.89 -8.33 23.14
N LEU A 367 -1.31 -7.31 22.39
CA LEU A 367 -2.43 -7.32 21.44
C LEU A 367 -2.06 -7.94 20.09
N ARG A 368 -0.79 -8.37 19.93
CA ARG A 368 -0.24 -8.94 18.69
C ARG A 368 -0.42 -7.95 17.53
N LEU A 369 0.15 -6.75 17.68
CA LEU A 369 0.16 -5.67 16.70
C LEU A 369 1.56 -5.44 16.16
N LEU A 370 1.63 -5.13 14.88
CA LEU A 370 2.84 -4.71 14.18
C LEU A 370 2.80 -3.19 13.92
N PRO A 371 3.93 -2.54 13.57
CA PRO A 371 3.94 -1.10 13.27
C PRO A 371 2.95 -0.68 12.17
N ALA A 372 2.71 -1.59 11.22
CA ALA A 372 1.69 -1.46 10.19
C ALA A 372 0.27 -1.30 10.77
N ASP A 373 -0.11 -2.08 11.79
CA ASP A 373 -1.44 -2.04 12.41
C ASP A 373 -1.69 -0.72 13.14
N LEU A 374 -0.67 -0.19 13.83
CA LEU A 374 -0.76 1.13 14.44
C LEU A 374 -0.75 2.26 13.40
N THR A 375 -0.04 2.10 12.29
CA THR A 375 -0.13 3.07 11.19
C THR A 375 -1.55 3.16 10.64
N VAL A 376 -2.24 2.03 10.47
CA VAL A 376 -3.67 2.02 10.10
C VAL A 376 -4.51 2.75 11.15
N PHE A 377 -4.33 2.42 12.43
CA PHE A 377 -5.06 3.09 13.52
C PHE A 377 -4.87 4.61 13.49
N PHE A 378 -3.62 5.08 13.39
CA PHE A 378 -3.28 6.50 13.35
C PHE A 378 -3.78 7.23 12.10
N GLN A 379 -4.10 6.52 11.01
CA GLN A 379 -4.70 7.14 9.82
C GLN A 379 -6.23 7.21 9.85
N VAL A 380 -6.91 6.31 10.56
CA VAL A 380 -8.39 6.36 10.68
C VAL A 380 -8.88 7.30 11.79
N ASN A 381 -8.03 7.62 12.78
CA ASN A 381 -8.37 8.53 13.87
C ASN A 381 -8.85 9.90 13.32
N PRO A 382 -10.05 10.38 13.65
CA PRO A 382 -10.59 11.64 13.11
C PRO A 382 -9.76 12.90 13.42
N ASN A 383 -8.89 12.85 14.44
CA ASN A 383 -7.99 13.96 14.79
C ASN A 383 -6.66 13.93 14.00
N SER A 384 -6.48 12.96 13.11
CA SER A 384 -5.25 12.74 12.34
C SER A 384 -5.24 13.56 11.05
N LYS A 385 -4.20 14.35 10.84
CA LYS A 385 -3.94 14.99 9.52
C LYS A 385 -3.40 13.98 8.49
N ALA A 386 -2.98 12.78 8.92
CA ALA A 386 -2.51 11.72 8.03
C ALA A 386 -3.58 11.20 7.07
N LYS A 387 -4.87 11.33 7.40
CA LYS A 387 -5.97 10.94 6.50
C LYS A 387 -5.91 11.72 5.18
N ASN A 388 -5.73 13.04 5.26
CA ASN A 388 -5.69 13.93 4.08
C ASN A 388 -4.49 13.59 3.18
N ARG A 389 -3.31 13.34 3.78
CA ARG A 389 -2.07 12.95 3.08
C ARG A 389 -2.19 11.68 2.23
N PHE A 390 -3.12 10.78 2.52
CA PHE A 390 -3.19 9.47 1.85
C PHE A 390 -4.55 9.15 1.19
N ALA A 391 -5.51 10.07 1.24
CA ALA A 391 -6.88 9.87 0.77
C ALA A 391 -7.32 10.81 -0.37
N ALA A 392 -6.39 11.43 -1.12
CA ALA A 392 -6.76 12.29 -2.25
C ALA A 392 -7.68 11.62 -3.29
N PHE A 393 -7.50 10.31 -3.51
CA PHE A 393 -8.39 9.49 -4.34
C PHE A 393 -9.82 9.31 -3.80
N ASP A 394 -10.08 9.66 -2.55
CA ASP A 394 -11.43 9.65 -1.95
C ASP A 394 -12.11 11.04 -2.04
N VAL A 395 -11.35 12.08 -2.36
CA VAL A 395 -11.87 13.44 -2.61
C VAL A 395 -12.50 13.52 -4.01
N ASN A 396 -13.52 14.36 -4.13
CA ASN A 396 -14.19 14.69 -5.38
C ASN A 396 -13.36 15.73 -6.16
N PRO A 397 -13.05 15.55 -7.46
CA PRO A 397 -12.24 16.50 -8.22
C PRO A 397 -12.74 17.95 -8.21
N TYR A 398 -14.05 18.18 -8.09
CA TYR A 398 -14.63 19.52 -7.97
C TYR A 398 -14.24 20.26 -6.68
N ASP A 399 -13.83 19.53 -5.63
CA ASP A 399 -13.44 20.09 -4.34
C ASP A 399 -11.91 20.33 -4.23
N TYR A 400 -11.11 19.95 -5.24
CA TYR A 400 -9.64 20.01 -5.15
C TYR A 400 -9.10 21.42 -4.86
N GLN A 401 -9.65 22.45 -5.50
CA GLN A 401 -9.27 23.85 -5.24
C GLN A 401 -9.59 24.26 -3.80
N THR A 402 -10.79 23.92 -3.32
CA THR A 402 -11.24 24.18 -1.96
C THR A 402 -10.33 23.51 -0.93
N VAL A 403 -9.90 22.27 -1.16
CA VAL A 403 -8.97 21.56 -0.28
C VAL A 403 -7.59 22.22 -0.28
N ALA A 404 -7.07 22.61 -1.45
CA ALA A 404 -5.78 23.32 -1.55
C ALA A 404 -5.78 24.65 -0.78
N GLU A 405 -6.81 25.47 -0.96
CA GLU A 405 -6.96 26.76 -0.28
C GLU A 405 -7.10 26.62 1.25
N GLN A 406 -7.93 25.66 1.70
CA GLN A 406 -8.11 25.39 3.12
C GLN A 406 -6.81 24.88 3.78
N ALA A 407 -6.09 23.99 3.11
CA ALA A 407 -4.82 23.47 3.61
C ALA A 407 -3.74 24.57 3.67
N LEU A 408 -3.67 25.45 2.66
CA LEU A 408 -2.72 26.57 2.67
C LEU A 408 -3.03 27.59 3.77
N ALA A 409 -4.31 27.88 4.02
CA ALA A 409 -4.74 28.76 5.11
C ALA A 409 -4.42 28.17 6.50
N GLU A 410 -4.62 26.86 6.67
CA GLU A 410 -4.30 26.14 7.90
C GLU A 410 -2.78 26.03 8.13
N TYR A 411 -1.98 25.86 7.07
CA TYR A 411 -0.53 25.99 7.12
C TYR A 411 -0.10 27.38 7.59
N GLY A 412 -0.66 28.45 7.01
CA GLY A 412 -0.39 29.82 7.44
C GLY A 412 -0.74 30.11 8.91
N ARG A 413 -1.67 29.33 9.49
CA ARG A 413 -2.07 29.43 10.91
C ARG A 413 -1.21 28.59 11.87
N THR A 414 -0.66 27.45 11.41
CA THR A 414 -0.07 26.43 12.30
C THR A 414 1.39 26.09 11.99
N GLY A 415 1.91 26.51 10.84
CA GLY A 415 3.22 26.12 10.31
C GLY A 415 3.38 24.61 10.08
N ASN A 416 2.29 23.83 10.04
CA ASN A 416 2.36 22.38 9.97
C ASN A 416 2.57 21.91 8.51
N HIS A 417 3.68 21.21 8.29
CA HIS A 417 4.12 20.76 6.97
C HIS A 417 3.09 19.85 6.28
N ALA A 418 2.30 19.07 7.02
CA ALA A 418 1.27 18.20 6.44
C ALA A 418 0.20 18.99 5.67
N ASP A 419 -0.16 20.18 6.14
CA ASP A 419 -1.14 21.04 5.46
C ASP A 419 -0.51 21.70 4.22
N TYR A 420 0.78 22.07 4.28
CA TYR A 420 1.49 22.62 3.12
C TYR A 420 1.69 21.58 2.01
N GLU A 421 2.11 20.36 2.36
CA GLU A 421 2.21 19.24 1.43
C GLU A 421 0.86 18.92 0.78
N THR A 422 -0.21 18.94 1.57
CA THR A 422 -1.58 18.76 1.06
C THR A 422 -1.95 19.90 0.11
N ALA A 423 -1.63 21.15 0.42
CA ALA A 423 -1.90 22.28 -0.47
C ALA A 423 -1.18 22.13 -1.82
N LEU A 424 0.11 21.79 -1.81
CA LEU A 424 0.92 21.58 -3.02
C LEU A 424 0.41 20.40 -3.86
N GLU A 425 0.08 19.27 -3.22
CA GLU A 425 -0.46 18.07 -3.89
C GLU A 425 -1.82 18.33 -4.55
N PHE A 426 -2.70 19.09 -3.89
CA PHE A 426 -4.01 19.43 -4.45
C PHE A 426 -3.94 20.55 -5.51
N GLN A 427 -3.02 21.52 -5.41
CA GLN A 427 -2.75 22.48 -6.48
C GLN A 427 -2.30 21.77 -7.77
N VAL A 428 -1.42 20.78 -7.63
CA VAL A 428 -1.05 19.85 -8.70
C VAL A 428 -2.27 19.19 -9.33
N TYR A 429 -3.20 18.65 -8.52
CA TYR A 429 -4.39 17.99 -9.05
C TYR A 429 -5.39 18.95 -9.71
N VAL A 430 -5.53 20.18 -9.20
CA VAL A 430 -6.33 21.24 -9.86
C VAL A 430 -5.77 21.50 -11.26
N ASN A 431 -4.46 21.68 -11.37
CA ASN A 431 -3.80 21.93 -12.65
C ASN A 431 -3.99 20.76 -13.64
N GLN A 432 -4.02 19.51 -13.16
CA GLN A 432 -4.30 18.33 -13.99
C GLN A 432 -5.76 18.16 -14.41
N GLN A 433 -6.72 18.85 -13.76
CA GLN A 433 -8.11 18.85 -14.23
C GLN A 433 -8.36 19.89 -15.35
N LEU A 434 -7.39 20.77 -15.63
CA LEU A 434 -7.46 21.71 -16.74
C LEU A 434 -7.48 20.95 -18.08
N SER A 435 -8.16 21.55 -19.07
CA SER A 435 -8.33 21.01 -20.42
C SER A 435 -7.05 20.87 -21.24
N ASP A 436 -6.02 21.54 -20.75
CA ASP A 436 -4.86 22.05 -21.44
C ASP A 436 -3.68 22.01 -20.46
N PHE A 437 -3.58 20.94 -19.66
CA PHE A 437 -2.46 20.72 -18.74
C PHE A 437 -1.14 20.71 -19.53
N ASP A 438 -0.40 21.81 -19.45
CA ASP A 438 0.88 21.95 -20.12
C ASP A 438 1.99 22.02 -19.05
N PRO A 439 2.85 20.98 -18.92
CA PRO A 439 3.97 21.01 -17.98
C PRO A 439 5.01 22.09 -18.32
N THR A 440 5.02 22.65 -19.55
CA THR A 440 5.89 23.78 -19.92
C THR A 440 5.31 25.14 -19.53
N SER A 441 4.04 25.19 -19.12
CA SER A 441 3.39 26.45 -18.73
C SER A 441 3.99 27.07 -17.47
N ILE A 442 4.02 28.40 -17.41
CA ILE A 442 4.60 29.14 -16.27
C ILE A 442 3.96 28.79 -14.92
N ILE A 443 2.67 28.44 -14.92
CA ILE A 443 1.94 28.00 -13.72
C ILE A 443 2.48 26.66 -13.21
N GLN A 444 2.76 25.69 -14.09
CA GLN A 444 3.37 24.42 -13.67
C GLN A 444 4.81 24.61 -13.24
N ILE A 445 5.58 25.43 -13.96
CA ILE A 445 6.99 25.70 -13.64
C ILE A 445 7.13 26.40 -12.28
N ASP A 446 6.30 27.39 -11.96
CA ASP A 446 6.39 28.11 -10.68
C ASP A 446 5.89 27.25 -9.50
N LEU A 447 4.87 26.41 -9.70
CA LEU A 447 4.49 25.39 -8.71
C LEU A 447 5.59 24.34 -8.52
N ALA A 448 6.21 23.87 -9.60
CA ALA A 448 7.32 22.92 -9.55
C ALA A 448 8.54 23.50 -8.84
N LYS A 449 8.90 24.78 -9.08
CA LYS A 449 9.92 25.49 -8.29
C LYS A 449 9.56 25.55 -6.81
N THR A 450 8.30 25.85 -6.48
CA THR A 450 7.81 25.94 -5.09
C THR A 450 7.93 24.59 -4.37
N ILE A 451 7.58 23.49 -5.05
CA ILE A 451 7.73 22.12 -4.56
C ILE A 451 9.22 21.74 -4.45
N THR A 452 10.03 22.07 -5.46
CA THR A 452 11.49 21.88 -5.49
C THR A 452 12.15 22.57 -4.31
N GLU A 453 11.83 23.84 -4.07
CA GLU A 453 12.35 24.60 -2.94
C GLU A 453 11.93 23.93 -1.64
N TYR A 454 10.64 23.61 -1.45
CA TYR A 454 10.17 22.90 -0.25
C TYR A 454 10.97 21.61 0.01
N LEU A 455 11.09 20.73 -0.98
CA LEU A 455 11.78 19.44 -0.84
C LEU A 455 13.29 19.58 -0.58
N LEU A 456 13.93 20.60 -1.16
CA LEU A 456 15.35 20.90 -0.92
C LEU A 456 15.61 21.60 0.44
N HIS A 457 14.58 22.09 1.12
CA HIS A 457 14.66 22.50 2.53
C HIS A 457 14.52 21.32 3.51
N LEU A 458 14.38 20.08 3.04
CA LEU A 458 14.32 18.87 3.85
C LEU A 458 15.58 18.02 3.65
N ASP A 459 16.34 17.79 4.71
CA ASP A 459 17.48 16.87 4.73
C ASP A 459 17.04 15.39 4.73
N GLU A 460 15.75 15.09 4.88
CA GLU A 460 15.20 13.73 4.92
C GLU A 460 13.74 13.65 4.46
N TRP A 461 13.46 12.78 3.49
CA TRP A 461 12.12 12.52 2.95
C TRP A 461 11.56 11.17 3.45
N HIS A 462 10.24 11.11 3.58
CA HIS A 462 9.46 9.93 3.93
C HIS A 462 8.43 9.65 2.83
N GLU A 463 7.63 8.59 2.94
CA GLU A 463 6.58 8.26 1.94
C GLU A 463 5.62 9.44 1.69
N ALA A 464 5.50 10.37 2.65
CA ALA A 464 4.70 11.56 2.48
C ALA A 464 5.22 12.47 1.36
N GLU A 465 6.49 12.86 1.42
CA GLU A 465 7.11 13.79 0.48
C GLU A 465 7.24 13.21 -0.93
N HIS A 466 7.47 11.89 -1.05
CA HIS A 466 7.63 11.22 -2.35
C HIS A 466 6.43 11.33 -3.29
N ARG A 467 5.25 11.78 -2.82
CA ARG A 467 4.10 12.13 -3.67
C ARG A 467 4.29 13.43 -4.45
N LEU A 468 5.03 14.39 -3.89
CA LEU A 468 5.33 15.69 -4.50
C LEU A 468 6.56 15.64 -5.41
N VAL A 469 7.52 14.78 -5.08
CA VAL A 469 8.82 14.65 -5.77
C VAL A 469 8.67 14.54 -7.29
N THR A 470 7.67 13.83 -7.81
CA THR A 470 7.40 13.68 -9.25
C THR A 470 7.23 15.01 -9.99
N TYR A 471 6.67 16.04 -9.35
CA TYR A 471 6.44 17.36 -9.96
C TYR A 471 7.66 18.27 -9.83
N SER A 472 8.55 18.03 -8.86
CA SER A 472 9.80 18.78 -8.62
C SER A 472 10.90 18.59 -9.68
N PHE A 473 10.55 18.03 -10.84
CA PHE A 473 11.44 17.92 -11.99
C PHE A 473 10.98 18.76 -13.19
N VAL A 474 9.75 19.27 -13.16
CA VAL A 474 9.18 20.05 -14.27
C VAL A 474 9.87 21.41 -14.43
N ASP A 475 10.38 21.99 -13.33
CA ASP A 475 11.17 23.23 -13.32
C ASP A 475 12.59 23.09 -13.88
N LEU A 476 13.03 21.88 -14.21
CA LEU A 476 14.38 21.62 -14.69
C LEU A 476 14.44 21.47 -16.22
N ASP A 477 15.34 22.22 -16.85
CA ASP A 477 15.61 22.10 -18.28
C ASP A 477 16.86 21.26 -18.57
N ASN A 478 17.78 21.16 -17.58
CA ASN A 478 19.04 20.46 -17.73
C ASN A 478 18.90 18.96 -17.39
N VAL A 479 18.97 18.13 -18.42
CA VAL A 479 18.84 16.66 -18.32
C VAL A 479 19.87 16.01 -17.39
N ASP A 480 21.10 16.51 -17.30
CA ASP A 480 22.12 16.00 -16.36
C ASP A 480 21.76 16.29 -14.91
N LEU A 481 21.16 17.47 -14.64
CA LEU A 481 20.64 17.84 -13.32
C LEU A 481 19.41 16.99 -12.94
N ILE A 482 18.54 16.68 -13.90
CA ILE A 482 17.40 15.77 -13.71
C ILE A 482 17.91 14.37 -13.36
N ILE A 483 18.83 13.79 -14.15
CA ILE A 483 19.40 12.47 -13.88
C ILE A 483 20.02 12.43 -12.47
N LYS A 484 20.73 13.50 -12.08
CA LYS A 484 21.27 13.63 -10.72
C LYS A 484 20.16 13.68 -9.65
N ARG A 485 19.10 14.48 -9.84
CA ARG A 485 17.96 14.53 -8.90
C ARG A 485 17.21 13.20 -8.82
N LEU A 486 17.10 12.43 -9.91
CA LEU A 486 16.48 11.09 -9.91
C LEU A 486 17.28 10.11 -9.03
N GLY A 487 18.62 10.20 -9.07
CA GLY A 487 19.50 9.47 -8.15
C GLY A 487 19.26 9.87 -6.69
N ILE A 488 19.27 11.17 -6.39
CA ILE A 488 19.01 11.71 -5.04
C ILE A 488 17.63 11.29 -4.53
N ALA A 489 16.59 11.35 -5.36
CA ALA A 489 15.24 10.91 -5.01
C ALA A 489 15.13 9.39 -4.74
N ASP A 490 16.05 8.58 -5.26
CA ASP A 490 16.15 7.15 -4.94
C ASP A 490 16.97 6.91 -3.66
N GLU A 491 18.03 7.69 -3.42
CA GLU A 491 18.77 7.71 -2.15
C GLU A 491 17.84 8.07 -0.97
N TYR A 492 16.89 8.98 -1.17
CA TYR A 492 15.87 9.32 -0.17
C TYR A 492 14.73 8.29 0.01
N MET A 493 14.74 7.15 -0.70
CA MET A 493 13.78 6.04 -0.49
C MET A 493 14.19 5.08 0.65
N HIS A 494 14.64 5.65 1.77
CA HIS A 494 14.90 4.87 2.99
C HIS A 494 13.62 4.15 3.43
N ASN A 495 13.77 2.91 3.90
CA ASN A 495 12.68 2.12 4.46
C ASN A 495 11.46 1.81 3.58
N ARG A 496 11.59 1.88 2.25
CA ARG A 496 10.53 1.53 1.27
C ARG A 496 9.80 0.20 1.50
N GLN A 497 10.33 -0.72 2.31
CA GLN A 497 9.64 -1.94 2.74
C GLN A 497 8.41 -1.73 3.66
N VAL A 498 8.27 -0.57 4.32
CA VAL A 498 7.12 -0.26 5.19
C VAL A 498 6.05 0.61 4.53
N PHE A 499 6.31 1.10 3.32
CA PHE A 499 5.46 2.01 2.56
C PHE A 499 4.11 1.36 2.16
N ARG A 500 3.10 2.19 1.86
CA ARG A 500 1.82 1.82 1.26
C ARG A 500 1.99 0.98 0.00
N ALA A 501 2.84 1.46 -0.90
CA ALA A 501 2.96 0.91 -2.25
C ALA A 501 4.40 0.45 -2.52
N PRO A 502 4.59 -0.58 -3.38
CA PRO A 502 5.89 -0.76 -4.03
C PRO A 502 6.15 0.45 -4.92
N ILE A 503 7.25 1.19 -4.72
CA ILE A 503 7.65 2.34 -5.55
C ILE A 503 9.07 2.13 -6.11
N SER A 504 9.25 2.35 -7.41
CA SER A 504 10.56 2.68 -8.01
C SER A 504 10.62 4.20 -8.09
N SER A 505 11.60 4.85 -7.45
CA SER A 505 11.69 6.31 -7.45
C SER A 505 11.94 6.84 -8.87
N VAL A 506 12.87 6.21 -9.59
CA VAL A 506 13.22 6.56 -10.97
C VAL A 506 12.01 6.45 -11.90
N LEU A 507 11.33 5.30 -11.94
CA LEU A 507 10.13 5.16 -12.77
C LEU A 507 9.02 6.08 -12.30
N ASN A 508 8.84 6.28 -10.99
CA ASN A 508 7.77 7.14 -10.50
C ASN A 508 7.95 8.57 -11.02
N ASN A 509 9.17 9.11 -10.89
CA ASN A 509 9.48 10.52 -11.07
C ASN A 509 9.84 10.93 -12.51
N ALA A 510 10.09 9.97 -13.41
CA ALA A 510 10.39 10.28 -14.81
C ALA A 510 9.17 10.76 -15.64
N GLU A 511 7.92 10.55 -15.18
CA GLU A 511 6.72 10.70 -16.01
C GLU A 511 6.55 12.12 -16.60
N PHE A 512 6.54 13.16 -15.75
CA PHE A 512 6.36 14.54 -16.23
C PHE A 512 7.59 15.10 -16.94
N VAL A 513 8.79 14.58 -16.67
CA VAL A 513 10.00 14.94 -17.41
C VAL A 513 9.93 14.43 -18.84
N LEU A 514 9.55 13.16 -19.02
CA LEU A 514 9.41 12.55 -20.33
C LEU A 514 8.28 13.23 -21.12
N LEU A 515 7.17 13.58 -20.45
CA LEU A 515 6.10 14.37 -21.07
C LEU A 515 6.57 15.78 -21.45
N LYS A 516 7.31 16.48 -20.58
CA LYS A 516 7.90 17.80 -20.86
C LYS A 516 8.80 17.76 -22.10
N TYR A 517 9.82 16.89 -22.10
CA TYR A 517 10.75 16.80 -23.23
C TYR A 517 10.09 16.32 -24.53
N LEU A 518 8.99 15.58 -24.46
CA LEU A 518 8.19 15.27 -25.64
C LEU A 518 7.48 16.51 -26.21
N LEU A 519 6.87 17.34 -25.36
CA LEU A 519 6.19 18.57 -25.77
C LEU A 519 7.17 19.69 -26.18
N GLU A 520 8.44 19.60 -25.78
CA GLU A 520 9.52 20.49 -26.21
C GLU A 520 10.26 20.00 -27.49
N ASP A 521 9.82 18.87 -28.09
CA ASP A 521 10.50 18.17 -29.18
C ASP A 521 11.99 17.84 -28.90
N ASN A 522 12.35 17.66 -27.62
CA ASN A 522 13.71 17.44 -27.16
C ASN A 522 14.04 15.94 -27.05
N ARG A 523 14.15 15.28 -28.21
CA ARG A 523 14.43 13.83 -28.30
C ARG A 523 15.71 13.40 -27.58
N GLU A 524 16.79 14.18 -27.66
CA GLU A 524 18.06 13.81 -27.02
C GLU A 524 17.91 13.75 -25.49
N ALA A 525 17.29 14.75 -24.87
CA ALA A 525 17.05 14.74 -23.43
C ALA A 525 16.06 13.65 -23.02
N PHE A 526 15.00 13.44 -23.81
CA PHE A 526 14.03 12.36 -23.61
C PHE A 526 14.71 10.98 -23.61
N ASP A 527 15.47 10.63 -24.65
CA ASP A 527 16.10 9.32 -24.82
C ASP A 527 17.11 9.04 -23.68
N ARG A 528 17.78 10.08 -23.18
CA ARG A 528 18.66 10.00 -22.01
C ARG A 528 17.90 9.63 -20.73
N ILE A 529 16.71 10.19 -20.50
CA ILE A 529 15.86 9.85 -19.33
C ILE A 529 15.23 8.46 -19.50
N LEU A 530 14.71 8.14 -20.68
CA LEU A 530 14.14 6.82 -20.98
C LEU A 530 15.17 5.70 -20.75
N LYS A 531 16.42 5.90 -21.16
CA LYS A 531 17.52 4.94 -20.90
C LYS A 531 17.78 4.70 -19.41
N ILE A 532 17.62 5.71 -18.55
CA ILE A 532 17.72 5.56 -17.10
C ILE A 532 16.51 4.77 -16.56
N ALA A 533 15.30 5.07 -17.04
CA ALA A 533 14.08 4.34 -16.70
C ALA A 533 14.12 2.86 -17.13
N GLU A 534 14.68 2.55 -18.31
CA GLU A 534 14.87 1.17 -18.77
C GLU A 534 15.95 0.42 -17.96
N GLY A 535 16.97 1.12 -17.47
CA GLY A 535 18.02 0.58 -16.60
C GLY A 535 17.49 0.05 -15.25
N GLU A 536 16.33 0.52 -14.80
CA GLU A 536 15.67 0.02 -13.59
C GLU A 536 15.38 -1.48 -13.67
N VAL A 537 15.12 -2.03 -14.88
CA VAL A 537 14.81 -3.45 -15.10
C VAL A 537 15.93 -4.35 -14.59
N GLN A 538 17.19 -3.94 -14.78
CA GLN A 538 18.34 -4.66 -14.24
C GLN A 538 18.70 -4.23 -12.81
N ARG A 539 18.41 -2.99 -12.41
CA ARG A 539 18.77 -2.45 -11.07
C ARG A 539 17.91 -2.99 -9.92
N ASP A 540 16.58 -3.06 -10.07
CA ASP A 540 15.70 -3.72 -9.10
C ASP A 540 14.66 -4.62 -9.78
N PRO A 541 15.05 -5.79 -10.31
CA PRO A 541 14.14 -6.70 -11.01
C PRO A 541 12.93 -7.16 -10.16
N ARG A 542 12.97 -6.97 -8.84
CA ARG A 542 11.85 -7.26 -7.94
C ARG A 542 10.70 -6.26 -8.12
N ILE A 543 10.97 -5.00 -8.44
CA ILE A 543 9.91 -3.99 -8.62
C ILE A 543 9.09 -4.26 -9.90
N PHE A 544 9.71 -4.87 -10.91
CA PHE A 544 9.05 -5.31 -12.15
C PHE A 544 8.25 -6.61 -12.00
N THR A 545 8.16 -7.21 -10.81
CA THR A 545 7.15 -8.25 -10.55
C THR A 545 5.73 -7.66 -10.60
N PHE A 546 5.59 -6.38 -10.24
CA PHE A 546 4.32 -5.66 -10.30
C PHE A 546 4.03 -5.17 -11.72
N ALA A 547 2.75 -5.24 -12.11
CA ALA A 547 2.24 -4.73 -13.38
C ALA A 547 2.40 -3.22 -13.49
N THR A 548 2.09 -2.47 -12.42
CA THR A 548 2.17 -0.99 -12.36
C THR A 548 3.49 -0.43 -12.91
N TRP A 549 4.63 -1.03 -12.55
CA TRP A 549 5.96 -0.55 -12.94
C TRP A 549 6.38 -1.00 -14.35
N ARG A 550 5.97 -2.20 -14.78
CA ARG A 550 6.15 -2.64 -16.17
C ARG A 550 5.35 -1.76 -17.13
N TRP A 551 4.08 -1.55 -16.83
CA TRP A 551 3.15 -0.76 -17.64
C TRP A 551 3.53 0.72 -17.71
N ARG A 552 4.07 1.29 -16.63
CA ARG A 552 4.62 2.66 -16.66
C ARG A 552 5.81 2.78 -17.61
N LEU A 553 6.69 1.77 -17.68
CA LEU A 553 7.78 1.74 -18.66
C LEU A 553 7.25 1.55 -20.11
N ASP A 554 6.19 0.77 -20.30
CA ASP A 554 5.54 0.64 -21.60
C ASP A 554 4.91 1.96 -22.07
N VAL A 555 4.31 2.74 -21.17
CA VAL A 555 3.82 4.12 -21.46
C VAL A 555 4.96 5.04 -21.87
N TYR A 556 6.13 4.96 -21.25
CA TYR A 556 7.30 5.77 -21.64
C TYR A 556 7.82 5.43 -23.04
N ARG A 557 7.72 4.16 -23.45
CA ARG A 557 8.00 3.74 -24.84
C ARG A 557 6.95 4.26 -25.81
N VAL A 558 5.67 4.30 -25.40
CA VAL A 558 4.62 4.94 -26.20
C VAL A 558 4.87 6.44 -26.37
N TYR A 559 5.32 7.16 -25.34
CA TYR A 559 5.75 8.56 -25.46
C TYR A 559 6.87 8.74 -26.50
N GLN A 560 7.84 7.81 -26.58
CA GLN A 560 8.91 7.86 -27.58
C GLN A 560 8.38 7.80 -29.03
N MET A 561 7.24 7.12 -29.26
CA MET A 561 6.65 6.99 -30.61
C MET A 561 6.13 8.31 -31.16
N PHE A 562 5.78 9.28 -30.31
CA PHE A 562 5.22 10.56 -30.75
C PHE A 562 6.22 11.43 -31.51
N PHE A 563 7.53 11.33 -31.24
CA PHE A 563 8.56 12.08 -31.98
C PHE A 563 8.57 11.74 -33.48
N ASP A 564 8.36 10.47 -33.82
CA ASP A 564 8.38 10.01 -35.21
C ASP A 564 6.97 9.92 -35.83
N TYR A 565 5.95 9.55 -35.04
CA TYR A 565 4.58 9.30 -35.51
C TYR A 565 3.51 9.67 -34.45
N PRO A 566 3.14 10.96 -34.31
CA PRO A 566 2.18 11.42 -33.29
C PRO A 566 0.84 10.68 -33.26
N GLU A 567 0.22 10.44 -34.43
CA GLU A 567 -1.07 9.73 -34.52
C GLU A 567 -0.98 8.28 -34.02
N VAL A 568 0.14 7.60 -34.33
CA VAL A 568 0.38 6.21 -33.90
C VAL A 568 0.68 6.16 -32.40
N GLY A 569 1.43 7.14 -31.89
CA GLY A 569 1.65 7.33 -30.45
C GLY A 569 0.34 7.54 -29.68
N LEU A 570 -0.54 8.42 -30.18
CA LEU A 570 -1.84 8.70 -29.56
C LEU A 570 -2.73 7.46 -29.55
N ALA A 571 -2.85 6.77 -30.68
CA ALA A 571 -3.61 5.52 -30.76
C ALA A 571 -3.05 4.44 -29.82
N ALA A 572 -1.73 4.31 -29.69
CA ALA A 572 -1.10 3.36 -28.77
C ALA A 572 -1.30 3.73 -27.28
N PHE A 573 -1.39 5.03 -26.95
CA PHE A 573 -1.68 5.50 -25.61
C PHE A 573 -3.15 5.29 -25.22
N GLU A 574 -4.09 5.60 -26.12
CA GLU A 574 -5.52 5.33 -25.94
C GLU A 574 -5.79 3.81 -25.83
N ASP A 575 -5.14 2.99 -26.65
CA ASP A 575 -5.15 1.52 -26.57
C ASP A 575 -4.61 0.99 -25.22
N PHE A 576 -3.54 1.59 -24.67
CA PHE A 576 -3.06 1.26 -23.33
C PHE A 576 -4.08 1.61 -22.23
N VAL A 577 -4.75 2.76 -22.33
CA VAL A 577 -5.76 3.20 -21.36
C VAL A 577 -6.98 2.28 -21.41
N CYS A 578 -7.44 1.91 -22.61
CA CYS A 578 -8.49 0.92 -22.81
C CYS A 578 -8.11 -0.46 -22.23
N ASP A 579 -6.90 -0.94 -22.50
CA ASP A 579 -6.40 -2.20 -21.95
C ASP A 579 -6.35 -2.18 -20.40
N TYR A 580 -5.85 -1.10 -19.80
CA TYR A 580 -5.84 -0.94 -18.34
C TYR A 580 -7.26 -1.00 -17.76
N GLN A 581 -8.20 -0.26 -18.35
CA GLN A 581 -9.59 -0.24 -17.92
C GLN A 581 -10.23 -1.61 -18.08
N HIS A 582 -9.97 -2.34 -19.16
CA HIS A 582 -10.47 -3.70 -19.38
C HIS A 582 -9.90 -4.68 -18.35
N LEU A 583 -8.60 -4.60 -18.05
CA LEU A 583 -7.94 -5.51 -17.10
C LEU A 583 -8.35 -5.28 -15.65
N THR A 584 -8.44 -4.02 -15.22
CA THR A 584 -8.72 -3.64 -13.83
C THR A 584 -10.21 -3.41 -13.57
N GLY A 585 -11.00 -3.15 -14.61
CA GLY A 585 -12.38 -2.64 -14.56
C GLY A 585 -12.53 -1.45 -13.60
N ASN A 586 -11.50 -0.61 -13.56
CA ASN A 586 -11.44 0.66 -12.86
C ASN A 586 -11.05 1.73 -13.88
N GLN A 587 -11.73 2.88 -13.87
CA GLN A 587 -11.33 3.99 -14.72
C GLN A 587 -10.03 4.59 -14.17
N LEU A 588 -8.99 4.70 -15.00
CA LEU A 588 -7.71 5.30 -14.60
C LEU A 588 -7.89 6.79 -14.22
N PHE A 589 -8.95 7.44 -14.74
CA PHE A 589 -9.38 8.80 -14.42
C PHE A 589 -10.87 8.80 -14.08
N LYS A 590 -11.25 9.37 -12.91
CA LYS A 590 -12.64 9.33 -12.38
C LYS A 590 -13.72 9.98 -13.25
N ASN A 591 -13.34 10.89 -14.14
CA ASN A 591 -14.25 11.78 -14.86
C ASN A 591 -14.30 11.47 -16.38
N GLU A 592 -13.91 10.26 -16.79
CA GLU A 592 -13.72 9.82 -18.20
C GLU A 592 -12.67 10.61 -19.02
N ARG A 593 -12.22 11.76 -18.49
CA ARG A 593 -11.21 12.63 -19.06
C ARG A 593 -9.80 12.17 -18.72
N ASN A 594 -9.05 11.78 -19.75
CA ASN A 594 -7.62 11.50 -19.66
C ASN A 594 -6.84 12.78 -19.99
N PHE A 595 -6.39 13.51 -18.96
CA PHE A 595 -5.70 14.80 -19.15
C PHE A 595 -4.42 14.66 -19.98
N ILE A 596 -3.70 13.54 -19.88
CA ILE A 596 -2.48 13.28 -20.66
C ILE A 596 -2.85 13.10 -22.15
N ALA A 597 -3.90 12.34 -22.45
CA ALA A 597 -4.36 12.17 -23.84
C ALA A 597 -4.89 13.49 -24.42
N ASP A 598 -5.62 14.28 -23.63
CA ASP A 598 -6.12 15.60 -24.06
C ASP A 598 -4.96 16.59 -24.31
N THR A 599 -3.94 16.59 -23.45
CA THR A 599 -2.70 17.38 -23.62
C THR A 599 -1.98 17.01 -24.90
N LEU A 600 -1.70 15.71 -25.11
CA LEU A 600 -1.02 15.21 -26.30
C LEU A 600 -1.83 15.51 -27.57
N ARG A 601 -3.15 15.29 -27.54
CA ARG A 601 -4.04 15.61 -28.67
C ARG A 601 -4.06 17.11 -28.96
N HIS A 602 -4.11 17.97 -27.95
CA HIS A 602 -4.09 19.43 -28.14
C HIS A 602 -2.78 19.88 -28.79
N HIS A 603 -1.64 19.45 -28.24
CA HIS A 603 -0.31 19.83 -28.71
C HIS A 603 -0.05 19.39 -30.17
N PHE A 604 -0.26 18.11 -30.50
CA PHE A 604 0.03 17.61 -31.84
C PHE A 604 -1.01 18.05 -32.91
N ASN A 605 -2.25 18.38 -32.52
CA ASN A 605 -3.20 19.03 -33.41
C ASN A 605 -2.82 20.49 -33.74
N LEU A 606 -2.22 21.22 -32.79
CA LEU A 606 -1.72 22.57 -33.04
C LEU A 606 -0.52 22.55 -34.01
N ILE A 607 0.44 21.64 -33.80
CA ILE A 607 1.62 21.51 -34.67
C ILE A 607 1.22 21.16 -36.11
N THR A 608 0.33 20.18 -36.29
CA THR A 608 -0.15 19.79 -37.63
C THR A 608 -0.95 20.89 -38.32
N GLY A 609 -1.79 21.63 -37.59
CA GLY A 609 -2.50 22.80 -38.13
C GLY A 609 -1.57 23.96 -38.54
N ILE A 610 -0.52 24.23 -37.77
CA ILE A 610 0.50 25.25 -38.11
C ILE A 610 1.32 24.81 -39.34
N ALA A 611 1.69 23.54 -39.43
CA ALA A 611 2.42 23.01 -40.60
C ALA A 611 1.59 23.07 -41.89
N GLN A 612 0.27 22.87 -41.81
CA GLN A 612 -0.63 23.07 -42.95
C GLN A 612 -0.69 24.56 -43.36
N MET A 613 -0.90 25.48 -42.42
CA MET A 613 -0.90 26.93 -42.74
C MET A 613 0.43 27.43 -43.30
N GLN A 614 1.57 26.87 -42.89
CA GLN A 614 2.87 27.23 -43.44
C GLN A 614 3.09 26.73 -44.87
N ASN A 615 2.59 25.53 -45.20
CA ASN A 615 2.62 25.03 -46.58
C ASN A 615 1.65 25.82 -47.49
N ASP A 616 0.42 26.09 -47.02
CA ASP A 616 -0.56 26.89 -47.78
C ASP A 616 -0.06 28.32 -48.05
N SER A 617 0.80 28.88 -47.18
CA SER A 617 1.44 30.20 -47.37
C SER A 617 2.75 30.18 -48.17
N LEU A 618 3.17 29.02 -48.68
CA LEU A 618 4.29 28.87 -49.63
C LEU A 618 3.81 28.58 -51.06
N ASP A 619 2.51 28.35 -51.25
CA ASP A 619 1.83 28.18 -52.55
C ASP A 619 1.02 29.44 -52.99
N GLU A 620 1.10 30.56 -52.23
CA GLU A 620 0.67 31.92 -52.64
C GLU A 620 1.86 32.82 -53.05
#